data_AF-A0A1G2HY95-F1
#
_entry.id   AF-A0A1G2HY95-F1
#
_cell.length_a   1.000
_cell.length_b   1.000
_cell.length_c   1.000
_cell.angle_alpha   90.00
_cell.angle_beta   90.00
_cell.angle_gamma   90.00
#
_symmetry.space_group_name_H-M   'P 1'
#
loop_
_entity.id
_entity.type
_entity.pdbx_description
1 polymer ?
#
loop_
_entity_poly.entity_id
_entity_poly.type
_entity_poly.pdbx_seq_one_letter_code
_entity_poly.pdbx_strand_id
1 'polypeptide(L)'
;MEDFLTKDKFLEEHNKLSPNNLQVTFALLTKFQEEKKPLLKDKEWSNKLRMPLISWILTLPKKEKRTSKKAKEEIYRDYPQTKF
;
A
#
# COMPACT_ATOMS: atom_id res chain seq x y z
N MET A 1 -7.62 6.62 24.87
CA MET A 1 -7.24 7.92 24.29
C MET A 1 -7.22 7.72 22.78
N GLU A 2 -8.04 8.47 22.03
CA GLU A 2 -7.81 8.61 20.59
C GLU A 2 -6.56 9.47 20.40
N ASP A 3 -5.47 8.86 19.93
CA ASP A 3 -4.30 9.63 19.49
C ASP A 3 -4.60 10.25 18.13
N PHE A 4 -5.01 11.51 18.17
CA PHE A 4 -5.09 12.35 16.98
C PHE A 4 -3.67 12.71 16.53
N LEU A 5 -3.31 12.29 15.34
CA LEU A 5 -2.06 12.59 14.69
C LEU A 5 -2.24 13.76 13.73
N THR A 6 -1.18 14.52 13.50
CA THR A 6 -1.09 15.39 12.34
C THR A 6 -0.91 14.53 11.08
N LYS A 7 -1.34 15.03 9.92
CA LYS A 7 -1.20 14.35 8.63
C LYS A 7 0.24 13.91 8.34
N ASP A 8 1.22 14.75 8.67
CA ASP A 8 2.66 14.45 8.56
C ASP A 8 3.08 13.24 9.42
N LYS A 9 2.80 13.28 10.72
CA LYS A 9 3.09 12.16 11.62
C LYS A 9 2.40 10.87 11.21
N PHE A 10 1.16 10.96 10.73
CA PHE A 10 0.44 9.80 10.24
C PHE A 10 1.14 9.20 9.00
N LEU A 11 1.58 10.04 8.07
CA LEU A 11 2.30 9.61 6.87
C LEU A 11 3.62 8.94 7.22
N GLU A 12 4.41 9.55 8.11
CA GLU A 12 5.72 9.04 8.53
C GLU A 12 5.59 7.67 9.21
N GLU A 13 4.69 7.56 10.19
CA GLU A 13 4.43 6.31 10.90
C GLU A 13 3.86 5.21 9.97
N HIS A 14 2.95 5.58 9.07
CA HIS A 14 2.41 4.63 8.09
C HIS A 14 3.51 4.12 7.15
N ASN A 15 4.32 5.00 6.58
CA ASN A 15 5.35 4.63 5.63
C ASN A 15 6.51 3.85 6.27
N LYS A 16 6.82 4.12 7.53
CA LYS A 16 7.82 3.38 8.31
C LYS A 16 7.42 1.92 8.53
N LEU A 17 6.13 1.66 8.73
CA LEU A 17 5.57 0.33 8.97
C LEU A 17 5.08 -0.37 7.71
N SER A 18 4.93 0.37 6.60
CA SER A 18 4.38 -0.15 5.36
C SER A 18 5.47 -0.62 4.39
N PRO A 19 5.26 -1.75 3.69
CA PRO A 19 6.14 -2.16 2.61
C PRO A 19 6.08 -1.17 1.44
N ASN A 20 7.12 -1.15 0.59
CA ASN A 20 7.27 -0.15 -0.49
C ASN A 20 6.07 -0.06 -1.46
N ASN A 21 5.26 -1.12 -1.58
CA ASN A 21 4.05 -1.16 -2.41
C ASN A 21 2.81 -0.53 -1.75
N LEU A 22 2.86 -0.26 -0.45
CA LEU A 22 1.79 0.36 0.35
C LEU A 22 2.20 1.71 0.95
N GLN A 23 3.43 2.16 0.67
CA GLN A 23 3.85 3.52 1.00
C GLN A 23 3.03 4.53 0.21
N VAL A 24 2.64 5.59 0.90
CA VAL A 24 1.84 6.68 0.36
C VAL A 24 2.62 7.97 0.33
N THR A 25 2.16 8.87 -0.53
CA THR A 25 2.64 10.26 -0.59
C THR A 25 1.57 11.19 -0.06
N PHE A 26 1.98 12.42 0.28
CA PHE A 26 1.05 13.47 0.70
C PHE A 26 -0.09 13.69 -0.29
N ALA A 27 0.21 13.65 -1.60
CA ALA A 27 -0.78 13.78 -2.65
C ALA A 27 -1.82 12.64 -2.61
N LEU A 28 -1.39 11.40 -2.31
CA LEU A 28 -2.31 10.27 -2.17
C LEU A 28 -3.22 10.41 -0.94
N LEU A 29 -2.68 10.91 0.17
CA LEU A 29 -3.47 11.19 1.37
C LEU A 29 -4.50 12.31 1.13
N THR A 30 -4.14 13.35 0.37
CA THR A 30 -5.09 14.41 -0.01
C THR A 30 -6.21 13.85 -0.88
N LYS A 31 -5.90 13.01 -1.87
CA LYS A 31 -6.93 12.34 -2.69
C LYS A 31 -7.83 11.43 -1.86
N PHE A 32 -7.25 10.65 -0.95
CA PHE A 32 -8.01 9.83 -0.02
C PHE A 32 -8.98 10.68 0.81
N GLN A 33 -8.53 11.83 1.32
CA GLN A 33 -9.37 12.77 2.06
C GLN A 33 -10.47 13.39 1.19
N GLU A 34 -10.21 13.71 -0.08
CA GLU A 34 -11.21 14.23 -1.01
C GLU A 34 -12.27 13.19 -1.35
N GLU A 35 -11.87 11.95 -1.66
CA GLU A 35 -12.79 10.86 -2.03
C GLU A 35 -13.55 10.28 -0.83
N LYS A 36 -12.91 10.24 0.34
CA LYS A 36 -13.48 9.69 1.58
C LYS A 36 -13.78 10.77 2.61
N LYS A 37 -14.02 12.00 2.16
CA LYS A 37 -14.41 13.15 2.99
C LYS A 37 -15.52 12.85 4.01
N PRO A 38 -16.58 12.07 3.72
CA PRO A 38 -17.57 11.72 4.75
C PRO A 38 -17.04 10.81 5.86
N LEU A 39 -15.95 10.08 5.64
CA LEU A 39 -15.31 9.19 6.63
C LEU A 39 -14.24 9.91 7.46
N LEU A 40 -13.71 11.04 6.98
CA LEU A 40 -12.76 11.87 7.70
C LEU A 40 -13.43 13.17 8.12
N LYS A 41 -13.67 13.35 9.42
CA LYS A 41 -13.78 14.72 9.94
C LYS A 41 -12.44 15.40 9.64
N ASP A 42 -12.48 16.57 9.01
CA ASP A 42 -11.36 17.25 8.31
C ASP A 42 -10.01 17.39 9.06
N LYS A 43 -9.92 16.98 10.33
CA LYS A 43 -8.71 17.03 11.17
C LYS A 43 -8.39 15.75 11.94
N GLU A 44 -9.18 14.67 11.82
CA GLU A 44 -9.00 13.47 12.63
C GLU A 44 -8.15 12.41 11.91
N TRP A 45 -6.86 12.70 11.70
CA TRP A 45 -5.92 11.64 11.30
C TRP A 45 -5.64 10.76 12.50
N SER A 46 -5.95 9.47 12.41
CA SER A 46 -5.75 8.51 13.49
C SER A 46 -5.36 7.15 12.94
N ASN A 47 -4.83 6.28 13.81
CA ASN A 47 -4.48 4.90 13.43
C ASN A 47 -5.67 4.09 12.88
N LYS A 48 -6.92 4.49 13.21
CA LYS A 48 -8.14 3.88 12.67
C LYS A 48 -8.27 4.07 11.16
N LEU A 49 -7.67 5.11 10.59
CA LEU A 49 -7.69 5.39 9.15
C LEU A 49 -6.64 4.60 8.36
N ARG A 50 -5.70 3.90 9.02
CA ARG A 50 -4.68 3.09 8.32
C ARG A 50 -5.33 1.98 7.49
N MET A 51 -6.28 1.24 8.07
CA MET A 51 -6.94 0.15 7.35
C MET A 51 -7.83 0.63 6.19
N PRO A 52 -8.70 1.65 6.37
CA PRO A 52 -9.41 2.28 5.26
C PRO A 52 -8.48 2.79 4.15
N LEU A 53 -7.35 3.40 4.51
CA LEU A 53 -6.36 3.88 3.56
C LEU A 53 -5.71 2.73 2.79
N ILE A 54 -5.26 1.67 3.47
CA ILE A 54 -4.66 0.49 2.82
C ILE A 54 -5.67 -0.16 1.88
N SER A 55 -6.91 -0.36 2.34
CA SER A 55 -7.99 -0.90 1.51
C SER A 55 -8.21 -0.04 0.27
N TRP A 56 -8.28 1.28 0.42
CA TRP A 56 -8.41 2.19 -0.71
C TRP A 56 -7.21 2.14 -1.68
N ILE A 57 -5.98 2.11 -1.17
CA ILE A 57 -4.77 1.94 -2.01
C ILE A 57 -4.83 0.64 -2.81
N LEU A 58 -5.29 -0.45 -2.21
CA LEU A 58 -5.42 -1.75 -2.88
C LEU A 58 -6.50 -1.73 -3.97
N THR A 59 -7.54 -0.89 -3.83
CA THR A 59 -8.56 -0.69 -4.87
C THR A 59 -8.09 0.22 -6.01
N LEU A 60 -7.05 1.03 -5.81
CA LEU A 60 -6.53 1.86 -6.88
C LEU A 60 -5.97 0.98 -8.00
N PRO A 61 -6.29 1.28 -9.28
CA PRO A 61 -5.70 0.56 -10.39
C PRO A 61 -4.18 0.69 -10.25
N LYS A 62 -3.50 -0.46 -10.10
CA LYS A 62 -2.04 -0.51 -10.07
C LYS A 62 -1.58 0.14 -11.37
N LYS A 63 -1.08 1.38 -11.30
CA LYS A 63 -0.22 1.90 -12.35
C LYS A 63 0.93 0.92 -12.37
N GLU A 64 0.88 0.03 -13.35
CA GLU A 64 1.84 -1.01 -13.61
C GLU A 64 3.19 -0.28 -13.69
N LYS A 65 3.92 -0.23 -12.57
CA LYS A 65 5.35 -0.04 -12.65
C LYS A 65 5.77 -1.24 -13.45
N ARG A 66 6.08 -1.01 -14.73
CA ARG A 66 6.72 -1.97 -15.62
C ARG A 66 7.99 -2.42 -14.93
N THR A 67 7.87 -3.35 -13.98
CA THR A 67 8.98 -4.15 -13.55
C THR A 67 9.24 -5.02 -14.76
N SER A 68 10.30 -4.71 -15.49
CA SER A 68 10.90 -5.58 -16.47
C SER A 68 11.24 -6.90 -15.75
N LYS A 69 10.24 -7.77 -15.57
CA LYS A 69 10.47 -9.15 -15.18
C LYS A 69 11.02 -9.79 -16.45
N LYS A 70 12.34 -9.72 -16.62
CA LYS A 70 13.04 -10.69 -17.46
C LYS A 70 12.56 -12.05 -16.98
N ALA A 71 11.89 -12.77 -17.87
CA ALA A 71 11.49 -14.14 -17.65
C ALA A 71 12.73 -14.90 -17.17
N LYS A 72 12.68 -15.46 -15.98
CA LYS A 72 13.62 -16.53 -15.60
C LYS A 72 13.13 -17.75 -16.34
N GLU A 73 13.57 -17.83 -17.59
CA GLU A 73 13.43 -18.97 -18.47
C GLU A 73 14.09 -20.18 -17.79
N GLU A 74 13.27 -21.20 -17.56
CA GLU A 74 13.60 -22.61 -17.42
C GLU A 74 15.01 -23.00 -16.95
N ILE A 75 15.17 -23.21 -15.64
CA ILE A 75 16.16 -24.17 -15.11
C ILE A 75 15.40 -25.22 -14.29
N TYR A 76 14.58 -26.00 -14.98
CA TYR A 76 14.05 -27.29 -14.49
C TYR A 76 14.21 -28.30 -15.62
N ARG A 77 15.46 -28.54 -16.06
CA ARG A 77 15.75 -29.54 -17.11
C ARG A 77 16.41 -30.82 -16.60
N ASP A 78 16.71 -30.93 -15.31
CA ASP A 78 17.40 -32.13 -14.77
C ASP A 78 16.76 -32.63 -13.47
N TYR A 79 15.46 -32.92 -13.48
CA TYR A 79 14.90 -33.81 -12.47
C TYR A 79 14.92 -35.25 -13.01
N PRO A 80 15.64 -36.19 -12.38
CA PRO A 80 15.61 -37.58 -12.80
C PRO A 80 14.19 -38.12 -12.63
N GLN A 81 13.61 -38.59 -13.73
CA GLN A 81 12.33 -39.28 -13.69
C GLN A 81 12.46 -40.55 -12.84
N THR A 82 11.73 -40.59 -11.72
CA THR A 82 11.54 -41.81 -10.94
C THR A 82 10.73 -42.80 -11.78
N LYS A 83 11.39 -43.84 -12.29
CA LYS A 83 10.70 -44.98 -12.89
C LYS A 83 10.18 -45.86 -11.76
N PHE A 84 8.86 -45.97 -11.67
CA PHE A 84 8.17 -47.00 -10.87
C PHE A 84 8.12 -48.31 -11.65
#